data_AF-A0A6C1QH05-F1
#
_entry.id   AF-A0A6C1QH05-F1
#
_cell.length_a   1.000
_cell.length_b   1.000
_cell.length_c   1.000
_cell.angle_alpha   90.00
_cell.angle_beta   90.00
_cell.angle_gamma   90.00
#
_symmetry.space_group_name_H-M   'P 1'
#
loop_
_entity.id
_entity.type
_entity.pdbx_description
1 polymer ?
#
loop_
_entity_poly.entity_id
_entity_poly.type
_entity_poly.pdbx_seq_one_letter_code
_entity_poly.pdbx_strand_id
1 'polypeptide(L)'
;MVIQIPPEPWKGELEPAAADCTAVVQLQHFKNSETKFANHKNVKYICQKVSHVLHLMILKMNKSQNDLRLLPAIFKKIGFTILLLSVLWAALSVSKILSIDKGLAGTLFESGILISLLLLALTRNKTEDELTLKIRLKALAGSFIYGVVFVIFEPLISLLFGGNFLFDIGATQLLISMFLFYFIMLYIMKKNR
;
A
#
# COMPACT_ATOMS: atom_id res chain seq x y z
N MET A 1 45.70 27.03 -34.67
CA MET A 1 44.37 27.64 -34.91
C MET A 1 43.49 27.21 -33.76
N VAL A 2 43.36 28.07 -32.74
CA VAL A 2 42.67 27.80 -31.47
C VAL A 2 41.38 28.61 -31.51
N ILE A 3 40.24 27.95 -31.46
CA ILE A 3 38.93 28.61 -31.41
C ILE A 3 38.56 28.75 -29.94
N GLN A 4 38.47 30.00 -29.47
CA GLN A 4 37.93 30.37 -28.16
C GLN A 4 36.40 30.28 -28.18
N ILE A 5 35.81 29.74 -27.11
CA ILE A 5 34.39 29.92 -26.77
C ILE A 5 34.35 30.43 -25.32
N PRO A 6 33.75 31.61 -25.05
CA PRO A 6 33.65 32.19 -23.71
C PRO A 6 32.55 31.53 -22.86
N PRO A 7 32.61 31.68 -21.51
CA PRO A 7 31.66 31.08 -20.58
C PRO A 7 30.42 31.97 -20.38
N GLU A 8 29.25 31.36 -20.24
CA GLU A 8 28.00 32.05 -19.86
C GLU A 8 27.35 31.41 -18.61
N PRO A 9 26.60 32.21 -17.84
CA PRO A 9 26.38 32.04 -16.40
C PRO A 9 24.98 31.51 -16.09
N TRP A 10 24.87 30.51 -15.21
CA TRP A 10 23.57 30.10 -14.68
C TRP A 10 23.61 30.07 -13.16
N LYS A 11 23.26 31.22 -12.56
CA LYS A 11 22.52 31.27 -11.29
C LYS A 11 21.13 31.80 -11.61
N GLY A 12 20.13 30.97 -11.36
CA GLY A 12 18.71 31.32 -11.51
C GLY A 12 17.86 30.17 -11.01
N GLU A 13 17.50 30.23 -9.73
CA GLU A 13 16.41 29.49 -9.07
C GLU A 13 15.08 29.71 -9.83
N LEU A 14 14.25 28.67 -10.04
CA LEU A 14 12.77 28.74 -10.09
C LEU A 14 12.13 27.35 -10.37
N GLU A 15 11.53 26.81 -9.30
CA GLU A 15 10.24 26.08 -9.17
C GLU A 15 9.82 24.86 -10.02
N PRO A 16 9.06 23.91 -9.42
CA PRO A 16 8.78 22.59 -9.96
C PRO A 16 7.69 22.54 -11.04
N ALA A 17 7.94 21.66 -12.01
CA ALA A 17 7.07 21.31 -13.13
C ALA A 17 5.64 20.92 -12.69
N ALA A 18 4.69 21.81 -13.01
CA ALA A 18 3.27 21.54 -12.97
C ALA A 18 2.82 20.78 -14.24
N ALA A 19 1.97 19.81 -13.98
CA ALA A 19 1.32 18.92 -14.93
C ALA A 19 0.77 19.59 -16.21
N ASP A 20 1.22 19.05 -17.33
CA ASP A 20 0.41 18.57 -18.46
C ASP A 20 -0.95 19.28 -18.67
N CYS A 21 -0.90 20.43 -19.36
CA CYS A 21 -2.06 21.19 -19.81
C CYS A 21 -2.53 20.77 -21.23
N THR A 22 -2.27 19.53 -21.65
CA THR A 22 -2.74 19.05 -22.97
C THR A 22 -4.24 18.72 -22.97
N ALA A 23 -4.85 18.54 -21.80
CA ALA A 23 -6.30 18.31 -21.66
C ALA A 23 -7.16 19.59 -21.74
N VAL A 24 -6.56 20.79 -21.59
CA VAL A 24 -7.32 22.05 -21.59
C VAL A 24 -7.64 22.54 -23.01
N VAL A 25 -6.81 22.17 -24.00
CA VAL A 25 -6.99 22.62 -25.39
C VAL A 25 -8.18 21.91 -26.09
N GLN A 26 -8.55 20.71 -25.67
CA GLN A 26 -9.72 20.00 -26.22
C GLN A 26 -11.06 20.58 -25.75
N LEU A 27 -11.12 21.20 -24.56
CA LEU A 27 -12.34 21.84 -24.06
C LEU A 27 -12.58 23.24 -24.67
N GLN A 28 -11.54 23.89 -25.21
CA GLN A 28 -11.68 25.20 -25.85
C GLN A 28 -12.30 25.12 -27.25
N HIS A 29 -12.12 24.00 -27.97
CA HIS A 29 -12.76 23.78 -29.27
C HIS A 29 -14.26 23.48 -29.17
N PHE A 30 -14.74 22.92 -28.05
CA PHE A 30 -16.17 22.70 -27.83
C PHE A 30 -16.94 23.98 -27.45
N LYS A 31 -16.23 25.01 -26.95
CA LYS A 31 -16.83 26.29 -26.56
C LYS A 31 -17.12 27.22 -27.73
N ASN A 32 -16.59 26.93 -28.91
CA ASN A 32 -16.74 27.80 -30.09
C ASN A 32 -18.00 27.49 -30.94
N SER A 33 -18.82 26.50 -30.55
CA SER A 33 -20.11 26.20 -31.19
C SER A 33 -21.34 26.75 -30.44
N GLU A 34 -21.15 27.42 -29.30
CA GLU A 34 -22.25 28.01 -28.52
C GLU A 34 -22.42 29.52 -28.69
N THR A 35 -21.97 30.11 -29.80
CA THR A 35 -22.17 31.54 -30.11
C THR A 35 -23.51 31.83 -30.80
N LYS A 36 -24.53 30.99 -30.59
CA LYS A 36 -25.87 31.22 -31.15
C LYS A 36 -27.04 30.85 -30.24
N PHE A 37 -26.96 31.05 -28.93
CA PHE A 37 -28.18 31.15 -28.12
C PHE A 37 -28.10 32.25 -27.07
N ALA A 38 -28.93 33.27 -27.30
CA ALA A 38 -29.18 34.38 -26.41
C ALA A 38 -29.73 33.89 -25.05
N ASN A 39 -29.14 34.36 -23.95
CA ASN A 39 -29.80 35.03 -22.81
C ASN A 39 -28.77 35.22 -21.66
N HIS A 40 -28.03 36.32 -21.73
CA HIS A 40 -26.74 36.54 -21.05
C HIS A 40 -26.83 36.72 -19.50
N LYS A 41 -28.03 36.81 -18.92
CA LYS A 41 -28.20 36.99 -17.46
C LYS A 41 -28.43 35.69 -16.70
N ASN A 42 -29.20 34.75 -17.26
CA ASN A 42 -29.48 33.47 -16.61
C ASN A 42 -28.28 32.51 -16.63
N VAL A 43 -27.49 32.50 -17.71
CA VAL A 43 -26.31 31.62 -17.83
C VAL A 43 -25.22 31.99 -16.81
N LYS A 44 -25.01 33.30 -16.57
CA LYS A 44 -24.04 33.78 -15.58
C LYS A 44 -24.45 33.40 -14.15
N TYR A 45 -25.75 33.43 -13.85
CA TYR A 45 -26.30 33.01 -12.56
C TYR A 45 -26.16 31.50 -12.33
N ILE A 46 -26.41 30.69 -13.37
CA ILE A 46 -26.25 29.24 -13.32
C ILE A 46 -24.77 28.87 -13.10
N CYS A 47 -23.83 29.52 -13.80
CA CYS A 47 -22.39 29.29 -13.61
C CYS A 47 -21.90 29.68 -12.21
N GLN A 48 -22.34 30.83 -11.68
CA GLN A 48 -22.00 31.26 -10.32
C GLN A 48 -22.54 30.28 -9.27
N LYS A 49 -23.78 29.82 -9.45
CA LYS A 49 -24.44 28.89 -8.52
C LYS A 49 -23.82 27.49 -8.58
N VAL A 50 -23.45 27.00 -9.76
CA VAL A 50 -22.72 25.73 -9.93
C VAL A 50 -21.32 25.83 -9.33
N SER A 51 -20.60 26.95 -9.52
CA SER A 51 -19.29 27.17 -8.89
C SER A 51 -19.38 27.20 -7.37
N HIS A 52 -20.43 27.80 -6.80
CA HIS A 52 -20.62 27.87 -5.35
C HIS A 52 -21.07 26.54 -4.75
N VAL A 53 -21.91 25.77 -5.46
CA VAL A 53 -22.30 24.40 -5.09
C VAL A 53 -21.11 23.44 -5.21
N LEU A 54 -20.26 23.61 -6.22
CA LEU A 54 -19.02 22.86 -6.39
C LEU A 54 -18.01 23.19 -5.28
N HIS A 55 -17.87 24.46 -4.90
CA HIS A 55 -17.04 24.87 -3.75
C HIS A 55 -17.61 24.35 -2.41
N LEU A 56 -18.93 24.36 -2.23
CA LEU A 56 -19.60 23.80 -1.06
C LEU A 56 -19.50 22.26 -0.99
N MET A 57 -19.52 21.57 -2.14
CA MET A 57 -19.28 20.13 -2.22
C MET A 57 -17.82 19.78 -1.91
N ILE A 58 -16.86 20.55 -2.43
CA ILE A 58 -15.42 20.34 -2.17
C ILE A 58 -15.07 20.64 -0.70
N LEU A 59 -15.69 21.65 -0.08
CA LEU A 59 -15.46 21.98 1.34
C LEU A 59 -16.24 21.07 2.32
N LYS A 60 -17.20 20.27 1.83
CA LYS A 60 -17.89 19.24 2.63
C LYS A 60 -17.23 17.87 2.52
N MET A 61 -15.91 17.82 2.32
CA MET A 61 -15.13 16.70 2.82
C MET A 61 -14.87 16.89 4.31
N ASN A 62 -15.95 16.81 5.09
CA ASN A 62 -15.86 16.58 6.52
C ASN A 62 -15.01 15.33 6.71
N LYS A 63 -13.90 15.49 7.44
CA LYS A 63 -13.01 14.43 7.89
C LYS A 63 -13.78 13.56 8.88
N SER A 64 -14.77 12.82 8.39
CA SER A 64 -15.30 11.64 9.07
C SER A 64 -14.18 10.61 8.99
N GLN A 65 -13.25 10.69 9.95
CA GLN A 65 -12.44 9.54 10.30
C GLN A 65 -13.43 8.51 10.81
N ASN A 66 -13.97 7.71 9.90
CA ASN A 66 -14.56 6.45 10.28
C ASN A 66 -13.46 5.73 11.06
N ASP A 67 -13.63 5.64 12.37
CA ASP A 67 -12.82 4.77 13.22
C ASP A 67 -12.78 3.42 12.52
N LEU A 68 -11.64 3.08 11.92
CA LEU A 68 -11.41 1.74 11.43
C LEU A 68 -11.64 0.86 12.67
N ARG A 69 -12.75 0.11 12.69
CA ARG A 69 -13.10 -0.79 13.80
C ARG A 69 -12.11 -1.96 13.77
N LEU A 70 -10.88 -1.72 14.20
CA LEU A 70 -9.86 -2.75 14.39
C LEU A 70 -10.35 -3.74 15.45
N LEU A 71 -9.86 -4.97 15.36
CA LEU A 71 -10.23 -6.01 16.31
C LEU A 71 -9.83 -5.59 17.74
N PRO A 72 -10.70 -5.82 18.75
CA PRO A 72 -10.41 -5.49 20.14
C PRO A 72 -9.07 -6.06 20.62
N ALA A 73 -8.42 -5.38 21.57
CA ALA A 73 -7.10 -5.78 22.09
C ALA A 73 -7.06 -7.20 22.71
N ILE A 74 -8.22 -7.78 23.03
CA ILE A 74 -8.37 -9.16 23.52
C ILE A 74 -7.86 -10.17 22.48
N PHE A 75 -8.11 -9.91 21.18
CA PHE A 75 -7.70 -10.77 20.09
C PHE A 75 -6.19 -10.88 19.91
N LYS A 76 -5.43 -9.96 20.51
CA LYS A 76 -3.96 -9.97 20.45
C LYS A 76 -3.42 -11.17 21.21
N LYS A 77 -4.02 -11.46 22.37
CA LYS A 77 -3.69 -12.63 23.18
C LYS A 77 -4.06 -13.90 22.43
N ILE A 78 -5.27 -13.93 21.86
CA ILE A 78 -5.79 -15.07 21.09
C ILE A 78 -4.85 -15.39 19.91
N GLY A 79 -4.48 -14.40 19.11
CA GLY A 79 -3.57 -14.64 17.98
C GLY A 79 -2.18 -15.09 18.39
N PHE A 80 -1.66 -14.59 19.53
CA PHE A 80 -0.37 -15.07 20.05
C PHE A 80 -0.47 -16.51 20.56
N THR A 81 -1.58 -16.88 21.20
CA THR A 81 -1.85 -18.25 21.64
C THR A 81 -1.93 -19.21 20.45
N ILE A 82 -2.64 -18.85 19.37
CA ILE A 82 -2.73 -19.70 18.17
C ILE A 82 -1.35 -19.83 17.51
N LEU A 83 -0.58 -18.74 17.42
CA LEU A 83 0.77 -18.77 16.86
C LEU A 83 1.67 -19.72 17.65
N LEU A 84 1.66 -19.60 18.99
CA LEU A 84 2.46 -20.46 19.86
C LEU A 84 2.05 -21.93 19.75
N LEU A 85 0.74 -22.20 19.66
CA LEU A 85 0.20 -23.55 19.49
C LEU A 85 0.62 -24.15 18.14
N SER A 86 0.57 -23.39 17.05
CA SER A 86 1.02 -23.83 15.73
C SER A 86 2.53 -24.16 15.72
N VAL A 87 3.35 -23.32 16.38
CA VAL A 87 4.79 -23.56 16.49
C VAL A 87 5.09 -24.80 17.34
N LEU A 88 4.38 -24.97 18.46
CA LEU A 88 4.53 -26.15 19.31
C LEU A 88 4.14 -27.43 18.57
N TRP A 89 3.04 -27.39 17.81
CA TRP A 89 2.59 -28.50 16.98
C TRP A 89 3.62 -28.90 15.91
N ALA A 90 4.24 -27.92 15.24
CA ALA A 90 5.30 -28.20 14.29
C ALA A 90 6.55 -28.80 14.93
N ALA A 91 6.97 -28.29 16.09
CA ALA A 91 8.09 -28.85 16.83
C ALA A 91 7.86 -30.33 17.20
N LEU A 92 6.64 -30.66 17.63
CA LEU A 92 6.24 -32.04 17.93
C LEU A 92 6.21 -32.92 16.67
N SER A 93 5.75 -32.38 15.54
CA SER A 93 5.70 -33.10 14.27
C SER A 93 7.10 -33.47 13.75
N VAL A 94 8.10 -32.59 13.95
CA VAL A 94 9.52 -32.88 13.60
C VAL A 94 10.11 -33.98 14.48
N SER A 95 9.71 -34.04 15.76
CA SER A 95 10.20 -35.05 16.71
C SER A 95 9.74 -36.50 16.43
N LYS A 96 8.97 -36.73 15.36
CA LYS A 96 8.42 -38.05 14.93
C LYS A 96 7.59 -38.78 16.00
N ILE A 97 7.15 -38.08 17.04
CA ILE A 97 6.31 -38.66 18.10
C ILE A 97 4.90 -39.00 17.55
N LEU A 98 4.47 -38.34 16.48
CA LEU A 98 3.17 -38.55 15.83
C LEU A 98 3.36 -39.02 14.38
N SER A 99 2.86 -40.22 14.07
CA SER A 99 2.84 -40.81 12.72
C SER A 99 1.75 -40.20 11.85
N ILE A 100 1.78 -38.88 11.68
CA ILE A 100 0.84 -38.14 10.81
C ILE A 100 1.46 -38.02 9.41
N ASP A 101 0.62 -38.06 8.38
CA ASP A 101 1.02 -37.78 7.02
C ASP A 101 1.68 -36.39 6.91
N LYS A 102 2.91 -36.36 6.40
CA LYS A 102 3.75 -35.16 6.34
C LYS A 102 3.13 -34.06 5.48
N GLY A 103 2.39 -34.44 4.43
CA GLY A 103 1.73 -33.49 3.53
C GLY A 103 0.64 -32.69 4.24
N LEU A 104 -0.28 -33.37 4.92
CA LEU A 104 -1.37 -32.73 5.66
C LEU A 104 -0.86 -31.90 6.85
N ALA A 105 0.14 -32.39 7.57
CA ALA A 105 0.72 -31.67 8.71
C ALA A 105 1.36 -30.33 8.29
N GLY A 106 2.07 -30.30 7.15
CA GLY A 106 2.70 -29.09 6.62
C GLY A 106 1.69 -28.01 6.26
N THR A 107 0.65 -28.35 5.49
CA THR A 107 -0.36 -27.38 5.04
C THR A 107 -1.16 -26.80 6.20
N LEU A 108 -1.52 -27.62 7.20
CA LEU A 108 -2.22 -27.16 8.41
C LEU A 108 -1.36 -26.20 9.23
N PHE A 109 -0.06 -26.47 9.31
CA PHE A 109 0.89 -25.61 9.99
C PHE A 109 1.02 -24.24 9.33
N GLU A 110 1.26 -24.22 8.02
CA GLU A 110 1.38 -22.95 7.27
C GLU A 110 0.11 -22.12 7.36
N SER A 111 -1.05 -22.77 7.24
CA SER A 111 -2.36 -22.12 7.40
C SER A 111 -2.58 -21.58 8.81
N GLY A 112 -2.17 -22.34 9.85
CA GLY A 112 -2.25 -21.93 11.25
C GLY A 112 -1.35 -20.74 11.59
N ILE A 113 -0.15 -20.72 11.01
CA ILE A 113 0.73 -19.54 11.09
C ILE A 113 0.08 -18.35 10.40
N LEU A 114 -0.37 -18.53 9.15
CA LEU A 114 -0.93 -17.43 8.36
C LEU A 114 -2.15 -16.79 9.03
N ILE A 115 -3.08 -17.61 9.55
CA ILE A 115 -4.27 -17.09 10.26
C ILE A 115 -3.87 -16.33 11.53
N SER A 116 -2.84 -16.79 12.23
CA SER A 116 -2.32 -16.13 13.43
C SER A 116 -1.68 -14.78 13.13
N LEU A 117 -0.85 -14.71 12.07
CA LEU A 117 -0.22 -13.46 11.64
C LEU A 117 -1.28 -12.46 11.15
N LEU A 118 -2.27 -12.91 10.40
CA LEU A 118 -3.40 -12.08 9.97
C LEU A 118 -4.16 -11.53 11.19
N LEU A 119 -4.48 -12.37 12.17
CA LEU A 119 -5.18 -11.94 13.39
C LEU A 119 -4.37 -10.91 14.19
N LEU A 120 -3.06 -11.12 14.31
CA LEU A 120 -2.15 -10.14 14.93
C LEU A 120 -2.12 -8.82 14.15
N ALA A 121 -2.08 -8.89 12.81
CA ALA A 121 -2.01 -7.72 11.95
C ALA A 121 -3.29 -6.87 12.00
N LEU A 122 -4.46 -7.48 12.23
CA LEU A 122 -5.76 -6.78 12.35
C LEU A 122 -6.07 -6.29 13.77
N THR A 123 -5.39 -6.81 14.80
CA THR A 123 -5.73 -6.45 16.18
C THR A 123 -5.27 -5.04 16.55
N ARG A 124 -6.10 -4.30 17.29
CA ARG A 124 -5.82 -2.97 17.86
C ARG A 124 -4.90 -3.04 19.09
N ASN A 125 -4.03 -2.05 19.26
CA ASN A 125 -3.36 -1.82 20.53
C ASN A 125 -4.23 -1.04 21.54
N LYS A 126 -3.95 -1.17 22.85
CA LYS A 126 -4.74 -0.52 23.92
C LYS A 126 -4.80 1.01 23.79
N THR A 127 -3.69 1.61 23.37
CA THR A 127 -3.57 3.03 23.04
C THR A 127 -3.19 3.15 21.57
N GLU A 128 -4.08 3.68 20.75
CA GLU A 128 -3.79 4.01 19.35
C GLU A 128 -3.98 5.49 19.11
N ASP A 129 -2.97 6.06 18.47
CA ASP A 129 -2.86 7.45 18.05
C ASP A 129 -2.99 7.48 16.52
N GLU A 130 -3.44 8.60 15.94
CA GLU A 130 -3.61 8.79 14.50
C GLU A 130 -2.31 8.47 13.74
N LEU A 131 -1.17 8.82 14.34
CA LEU A 131 0.14 8.53 13.76
C LEU A 131 0.43 7.02 13.70
N THR A 132 0.05 6.26 14.73
CA THR A 132 0.22 4.79 14.74
C THR A 132 -0.60 4.15 13.64
N LEU A 133 -1.82 4.64 13.38
CA LEU A 133 -2.67 4.15 12.29
C LEU A 133 -2.03 4.41 10.92
N LYS A 134 -1.46 5.61 10.71
CA LYS A 134 -0.71 5.94 9.49
C LYS A 134 0.52 5.04 9.30
N ILE A 135 1.26 4.76 10.37
CA ILE A 135 2.41 3.85 10.31
C ILE A 135 1.98 2.45 9.91
N ARG A 136 0.87 1.92 10.46
CA ARG A 136 0.34 0.59 10.10
C ARG A 136 -0.02 0.51 8.62
N LEU A 137 -0.72 1.51 8.08
CA LEU A 137 -1.07 1.57 6.66
C LEU A 137 0.18 1.63 5.77
N LYS A 138 1.17 2.45 6.14
CA LYS A 138 2.43 2.54 5.39
C LYS A 138 3.25 1.25 5.44
N ALA A 139 3.29 0.57 6.59
CA ALA A 139 3.94 -0.73 6.72
C ALA A 139 3.23 -1.81 5.88
N LEU A 140 1.89 -1.82 5.85
CA LEU A 140 1.11 -2.76 5.05
C LEU A 140 1.29 -2.52 3.54
N ALA A 141 1.30 -1.26 3.11
CA ALA A 141 1.61 -0.91 1.73
C ALA A 141 3.04 -1.34 1.36
N GLY A 142 4.01 -1.11 2.26
CA GLY A 142 5.39 -1.55 2.08
C GLY A 142 5.53 -3.06 1.93
N SER A 143 4.82 -3.86 2.75
CA SER A 143 4.83 -5.32 2.62
C SER A 143 4.16 -5.83 1.36
N PHE A 144 3.11 -5.13 0.90
CA PHE A 144 2.47 -5.47 -0.36
C PHE A 144 3.41 -5.24 -1.55
N ILE A 145 4.06 -4.06 -1.59
CA ILE A 145 5.06 -3.74 -2.62
C ILE A 145 6.21 -4.75 -2.58
N TYR A 146 6.72 -5.08 -1.39
CA TYR A 146 7.75 -6.11 -1.22
C TYR A 146 7.33 -7.45 -1.83
N GLY A 147 6.12 -7.93 -1.55
CA GLY A 147 5.64 -9.21 -2.10
C GLY A 147 5.52 -9.20 -3.62
N VAL A 148 5.01 -8.10 -4.21
CA VAL A 148 4.91 -7.95 -5.67
C VAL A 148 6.29 -7.91 -6.31
N VAL A 149 7.21 -7.12 -5.74
CA VAL A 149 8.60 -7.05 -6.19
C VAL A 149 9.25 -8.43 -6.10
N PHE A 150 9.10 -9.13 -4.99
CA PHE A 150 9.68 -10.45 -4.79
C PHE A 150 9.26 -11.45 -5.88
N VAL A 151 7.97 -11.50 -6.22
CA VAL A 151 7.43 -12.36 -7.30
C VAL A 151 7.98 -11.99 -8.68
N ILE A 152 8.19 -10.71 -8.96
CA ILE A 152 8.76 -10.26 -10.25
C ILE A 152 10.25 -10.58 -10.33
N PHE A 153 10.98 -10.47 -9.22
CA PHE A 153 12.42 -10.71 -9.17
C PHE A 153 12.79 -12.19 -9.31
N GLU A 154 11.95 -13.11 -8.83
CA GLU A 154 12.19 -14.55 -8.91
C GLU A 154 12.48 -15.04 -10.36
N PRO A 155 11.62 -14.81 -11.38
CA PRO A 155 11.91 -15.24 -12.75
C PRO A 155 13.09 -14.48 -13.37
N LEU A 156 13.32 -13.23 -12.99
CA LEU A 156 14.45 -12.43 -13.49
C LEU A 156 15.79 -13.03 -13.04
N ILE A 157 15.90 -13.44 -11.78
CA ILE A 157 17.09 -14.09 -11.23
C ILE A 157 17.28 -15.46 -11.88
N SER A 158 16.20 -16.24 -12.03
CA SER A 158 16.27 -17.56 -12.68
C SER A 158 16.80 -17.47 -14.12
N LEU A 159 16.42 -16.43 -14.86
CA LEU A 159 16.90 -16.16 -16.22
C LEU A 159 18.37 -15.73 -16.25
N LEU A 160 18.82 -14.92 -15.28
CA LEU A 160 20.19 -14.40 -15.22
C LEU A 160 21.24 -15.49 -14.87
N PHE A 161 20.85 -16.48 -14.07
CA PHE A 161 21.78 -17.50 -13.53
C PHE A 161 21.67 -18.88 -14.17
N GLY A 162 20.95 -19.02 -15.30
CA GLY A 162 21.05 -20.22 -16.15
C GLY A 162 20.37 -21.48 -15.62
N GLY A 163 19.35 -21.34 -14.77
CA GLY A 163 18.44 -22.44 -14.39
C GLY A 163 18.81 -23.21 -13.12
N ASN A 164 17.78 -23.50 -12.32
CA ASN A 164 17.72 -24.23 -11.03
C ASN A 164 17.55 -23.37 -9.75
N PHE A 165 17.31 -22.06 -9.87
CA PHE A 165 16.75 -21.27 -8.76
C PHE A 165 15.24 -21.16 -8.90
N LEU A 166 14.53 -22.29 -8.96
CA LEU A 166 13.09 -22.29 -8.74
C LEU A 166 12.88 -22.37 -7.24
N PHE A 167 12.85 -21.20 -6.61
CA PHE A 167 12.23 -21.09 -5.30
C PHE A 167 10.75 -21.35 -5.52
N ASP A 168 10.32 -22.62 -5.46
CA ASP A 168 8.90 -23.00 -5.55
C ASP A 168 8.18 -22.51 -4.29
N ILE A 169 7.98 -21.20 -4.23
CA ILE A 169 7.38 -20.49 -3.12
C ILE A 169 5.89 -20.55 -3.37
N GLY A 170 5.23 -21.41 -2.60
CA GLY A 170 3.78 -21.45 -2.56
C GLY A 170 3.20 -20.10 -2.14
N ALA A 171 1.96 -19.84 -2.57
CA ALA A 171 1.24 -18.60 -2.23
C ALA A 171 1.21 -18.36 -0.70
N THR A 172 1.03 -19.42 0.09
CA THR A 172 1.02 -19.34 1.56
C THR A 172 2.35 -18.83 2.11
N GLN A 173 3.47 -19.33 1.59
CA GLN A 173 4.81 -18.93 2.00
C GLN A 173 5.12 -17.48 1.60
N LEU A 174 4.68 -17.06 0.41
CA LEU A 174 4.74 -15.66 -0.02
C LEU A 174 3.96 -14.76 0.94
N LEU A 175 2.71 -15.11 1.26
CA LEU A 175 1.88 -14.33 2.20
C LEU A 175 2.51 -14.25 3.60
N ILE A 176 3.05 -15.36 4.11
CA ILE A 176 3.79 -15.37 5.38
C ILE A 176 4.98 -14.42 5.30
N SER A 177 5.76 -14.44 4.22
CA SER A 177 6.90 -13.53 4.04
C SER A 177 6.48 -12.06 4.03
N MET A 178 5.34 -11.73 3.40
CA MET A 178 4.77 -10.38 3.40
C MET A 178 4.37 -9.95 4.81
N PHE A 179 3.71 -10.82 5.58
CA PHE A 179 3.36 -10.51 6.97
C PHE A 179 4.60 -10.34 7.86
N LEU A 180 5.64 -11.17 7.68
CA LEU A 180 6.89 -11.00 8.41
C LEU A 180 7.54 -9.64 8.10
N PHE A 181 7.63 -9.29 6.82
CA PHE A 181 8.13 -7.99 6.39
C PHE A 181 7.29 -6.84 6.96
N TYR A 182 5.96 -6.98 6.98
CA TYR A 182 5.06 -6.02 7.61
C TYR A 182 5.41 -5.80 9.09
N PHE A 183 5.57 -6.86 9.88
CA PHE A 183 5.91 -6.73 11.30
C PHE A 183 7.29 -6.12 11.53
N ILE A 184 8.27 -6.46 10.68
CA ILE A 184 9.62 -5.86 10.72
C ILE A 184 9.53 -4.36 10.44
N MET A 185 8.87 -3.96 9.35
CA MET A 185 8.71 -2.55 8.98
C MET A 185 7.93 -1.77 10.04
N LEU A 186 6.83 -2.34 10.54
CA LEU A 186 6.04 -1.75 11.61
C LEU A 186 6.89 -1.53 12.87
N TYR A 187 7.75 -2.49 13.23
CA TYR A 187 8.65 -2.37 14.36
C TYR A 187 9.70 -1.27 14.15
N ILE A 188 10.36 -1.24 12.99
CA ILE A 188 11.38 -0.23 12.65
C ILE A 188 10.78 1.18 12.68
N MET A 189 9.65 1.37 11.99
CA MET A 189 8.99 2.68 11.91
C MET A 189 8.46 3.14 13.26
N LYS A 190 7.99 2.22 14.11
CA LYS A 190 7.52 2.54 15.45
C LYS A 190 8.68 2.89 16.39
N LYS A 191 9.84 2.24 16.24
CA LYS A 191 11.04 2.54 17.02
C LYS A 191 11.67 3.88 16.66
N ASN A 192 11.55 4.30 15.40
CA ASN A 192 12.08 5.57 14.90
C ASN A 192 11.13 6.77 15.11
N ARG A 193 10.10 6.63 15.95
CA ARG A 193 9.21 7.70 16.41
C ARG A 193 9.75 8.24 17.73
#